data_AF-A0A1Q7ALS9-F1
#
_entry.id   AF-A0A1Q7ALS9-F1
#
_cell.length_a   1.000
_cell.length_b   1.000
_cell.length_c   1.000
_cell.angle_alpha   90.00
_cell.angle_beta   90.00
_cell.angle_gamma   90.00
#
_symmetry.space_group_name_H-M   'P 1'
#
loop_
_entity.id
_entity.type
_entity.pdbx_description
1 polymer ?
#
loop_
_entity_poly.entity_id
_entity_poly.type
_entity_poly.pdbx_seq_one_letter_code
_entity_poly.pdbx_strand_id
1 'polypeptide(L)' 'MICYCTGGVRSAWLYFILRLAGYGQVKNYPGSWWEWGNDYLLPVVNLKELARPKLDTVPPKSSATH' A
#
# COMPACT_ATOMS: atom_id res chain seq x y z
N MET A 1 -5.18 0.90 14.75
CA MET A 1 -4.56 0.12 13.67
C MET A 1 -5.64 -0.34 12.70
N ILE A 2 -5.44 -0.14 11.39
CA ILE A 2 -6.43 -0.49 10.35
C ILE A 2 -5.83 -1.58 9.48
N CYS A 3 -6.42 -2.78 9.53
CA CYS A 3 -5.96 -3.92 8.75
C CYS A 3 -6.74 -3.97 7.43
N TYR A 4 -6.04 -4.06 6.28
CA TYR A 4 -6.64 -4.19 4.96
C TYR A 4 -5.85 -5.20 4.12
N CYS A 5 -6.48 -5.83 3.13
CA CYS A 5 -5.79 -6.69 2.18
C CYS A 5 -6.38 -6.54 0.76
N THR A 6 -6.45 -7.63 -0.01
CA THR A 6 -7.06 -7.63 -1.36
C THR A 6 -8.60 -7.79 -1.31
N GLY A 7 -9.13 -8.37 -0.23
CA GLY A 7 -10.56 -8.67 -0.09
C GLY A 7 -10.99 -9.03 1.34
N GLY A 8 -10.38 -8.40 2.36
CA GLY A 8 -10.80 -8.50 3.76
C GLY A 8 -10.46 -9.78 4.56
N VAL A 9 -10.25 -10.94 3.93
CA VAL A 9 -10.09 -12.23 4.65
C VAL A 9 -8.76 -12.31 5.42
N ARG A 10 -7.65 -11.97 4.78
CA ARG A 10 -6.32 -12.00 5.43
C ARG A 10 -6.17 -10.94 6.53
N SER A 11 -6.85 -9.81 6.38
CA SER A 11 -6.83 -8.74 7.39
C SER A 11 -7.71 -9.06 8.60
N ALA A 12 -8.74 -9.91 8.45
CA ALA A 12 -9.55 -10.41 9.56
C ALA A 12 -8.76 -11.32 10.52
N TRP A 13 -7.88 -12.19 9.99
CA TRP A 13 -7.00 -13.03 10.80
C TRP A 13 -6.06 -12.19 11.69
N LEU A 14 -5.42 -11.18 11.09
CA LEU A 14 -4.56 -10.26 11.83
C LEU A 14 -5.35 -9.42 12.85
N TYR A 15 -6.57 -8.98 12.50
CA TYR A 15 -7.48 -8.29 13.42
C TYR A 15 -7.81 -9.15 14.64
N PHE A 16 -8.06 -10.45 14.45
CA PHE A 16 -8.36 -11.38 15.54
C PHE A 16 -7.17 -11.57 16.49
N ILE A 17 -5.96 -11.74 15.94
CA ILE A 17 -4.72 -11.84 16.74
C ILE A 17 -4.47 -10.55 17.53
N LEU A 18 -4.61 -9.39 16.90
CA LEU A 18 -4.41 -8.10 17.56
C LEU A 18 -5.45 -7.87 18.68
N ARG A 19 -6.70 -8.30 18.49
CA ARG A 19 -7.73 -8.28 19.53
C ARG A 19 -7.36 -9.17 20.72
N LEU A 20 -6.88 -10.39 20.46
CA LEU A 20 -6.43 -11.31 21.51
C LEU A 20 -5.21 -10.78 22.27
N ALA A 21 -4.31 -10.07 21.59
CA ALA A 21 -3.16 -9.43 22.19
C ALA A 21 -3.49 -8.15 23.01
N GLY A 22 -4.78 -7.84 23.19
CA GLY A 22 -5.22 -6.71 24.04
C GLY A 22 -5.24 -5.35 23.35
N TYR A 23 -5.05 -5.29 22.03
CA TYR A 23 -5.15 -4.03 21.30
C TYR A 23 -6.62 -3.62 21.17
N GLY A 24 -7.03 -2.59 21.93
CA GLY A 24 -8.42 -2.12 21.97
C GLY A 24 -8.88 -1.34 20.72
N GLN A 25 -7.94 -0.77 19.96
CA GLN A 25 -8.18 0.17 18.86
C GLN A 25 -7.82 -0.43 17.47
N VAL A 26 -8.29 -1.64 17.20
CA VAL A 26 -8.08 -2.31 15.90
C VAL A 26 -9.38 -2.25 15.11
N LYS A 27 -9.31 -1.93 13.81
CA LYS A 27 -10.45 -1.95 12.89
C LYS A 27 -10.03 -2.72 11.64
N ASN A 28 -10.90 -3.60 11.14
CA ASN A 28 -10.70 -4.27 9.85
C ASN A 28 -11.42 -3.48 8.76
N TYR A 29 -10.77 -3.24 7.62
CA TYR A 29 -11.39 -2.63 6.45
C TYR A 29 -11.77 -3.74 5.45
N PRO A 30 -13.04 -4.21 5.46
CA PRO A 30 -13.47 -5.36 4.66
C PRO A 30 -13.42 -5.06 3.15
N GLY A 31 -13.73 -3.82 2.76
CA GLY A 31 -13.66 -3.34 1.37
C GLY A 31 -12.28 -3.46 0.73
N SER A 32 -11.23 -3.29 1.54
CA SER A 32 -9.85 -3.59 1.15
C SER A 32 -9.49 -2.93 -0.20
N TRP A 33 -8.54 -3.48 -0.95
CA TRP A 33 -8.19 -2.93 -2.26
C TRP A 33 -9.33 -3.04 -3.31
N TRP A 34 -10.28 -3.95 -3.12
CA TRP A 34 -11.37 -4.14 -4.09
C TRP A 34 -12.32 -2.94 -4.13
N GLU A 35 -12.64 -2.36 -2.98
CA GLU A 35 -13.44 -1.14 -2.91
C GLU A 35 -12.61 0.10 -3.30
N TRP A 36 -11.38 0.21 -2.79
CA TRP A 36 -10.53 1.39 -3.02
C TRP A 36 -10.04 1.50 -4.47
N GLY A 37 -9.70 0.37 -5.10
CA GLY A 37 -9.19 0.34 -6.48
C GLY A 37 -10.28 0.46 -7.54
N ASN A 38 -11.56 0.35 -7.16
CA ASN A 38 -12.70 0.49 -8.07
C ASN A 38 -13.24 1.93 -8.12
N ASP A 39 -12.77 2.81 -7.23
CA ASP A 39 -13.09 4.24 -7.24
C ASP A 39 -11.89 5.07 -7.70
N TYR A 40 -12.01 5.63 -8.91
CA TYR A 40 -10.98 6.44 -9.55
C TYR A 40 -10.80 7.83 -8.91
N LEU A 41 -11.73 8.26 -8.05
CA LEU A 41 -11.64 9.54 -7.35
C LEU A 41 -10.79 9.44 -6.08
N LEU A 42 -10.45 8.22 -5.63
CA LEU A 42 -9.64 8.01 -4.45
C LEU A 42 -8.14 8.13 -4.78
N PRO A 43 -7.35 8.80 -3.91
CA PRO A 43 -5.93 8.94 -4.13
C PRO A 43 -5.22 7.58 -4.01
N VAL A 44 -4.44 7.24 -5.03
CA VAL A 44 -3.55 6.07 -5.04
C VAL A 44 -2.12 6.55 -5.23
N VAL A 45 -1.23 6.14 -4.33
CA VAL A 45 0.18 6.52 -4.37
C VAL A 45 1.04 5.34 -4.79
N ASN A 46 1.78 5.47 -5.88
CA ASN A 46 2.79 4.50 -6.28
C ASN A 46 4.15 4.84 -5.65
N LEU A 47 4.51 4.12 -4.60
CA LEU A 47 5.75 4.36 -3.86
C LEU A 47 7.02 4.11 -4.71
N LYS A 48 6.96 3.25 -5.75
CA LYS A 48 8.11 3.04 -6.64
C LYS A 48 8.38 4.26 -7.52
N GLU A 49 7.36 5.03 -7.82
CA GLU A 49 7.46 6.23 -8.62
C GLU A 49 7.95 7.42 -7.80
N LEU A 50 7.50 7.52 -6.54
CA LEU A 50 8.01 8.51 -5.58
C LEU A 50 9.47 8.26 -5.17
N ALA A 51 9.88 6.99 -5.09
CA ALA A 51 11.25 6.63 -4.78
C ALA A 51 12.19 6.73 -5.99
N ARG A 52 11.66 6.96 -7.20
CA ARG A 52 12.49 7.20 -8.38
C ARG A 52 13.07 8.61 -8.26
N PRO A 53 14.41 8.79 -8.25
CA PRO A 53 14.98 10.12 -8.40
C PRO A 53 14.45 10.74 -9.70
N LYS A 54 14.00 11.99 -9.65
CA LYS A 54 13.51 12.71 -10.84
C LYS A 54 14.57 12.60 -11.94
N LEU A 55 14.15 12.29 -13.17
CA LEU A 55 15.07 12.08 -14.30
C LEU A 55 16.01 13.28 -14.48
N ASP A 56 15.56 14.47 -14.11
CA ASP A 56 16.31 15.73 -14.13
C ASP A 56 17.51 15.77 -13.16
N THR A 57 17.52 14.92 -12.13
CA THR A 57 18.61 14.81 -11.13
C THR A 57 19.57 13.66 -11.44
N VAL A 58 19.23 12.80 -12.42
CA VAL A 58 20.08 11.69 -12.82
C VAL A 58 21.04 12.24 -13.90
N PRO A 59 22.36 12.24 -13.64
CA PRO A 59 23.30 12.62 -14.69
C PRO A 59 23.09 11.69 -15.89
N PRO A 60 23.15 12.21 -17.13
CA PRO A 60 22.96 11.38 -18.30
C PRO A 60 23.96 10.22 -18.23
N LYS A 61 23.46 8.98 -18.21
CA LYS A 61 24.33 7.81 -18.27
C LYS A 61 25.13 7.96 -19.56
N SER A 62 26.45 8.09 -19.46
CA SER A 62 27.31 7.98 -20.62
C SER A 62 27.04 6.60 -21.22
N SER A 63 26.41 6.59 -22.39
CA SER A 63 26.36 5.43 -23.25
C SER A 63 27.80 5.03 -23.54
N ALA A 64 28.32 4.08 -22.77
CA ALA A 64 29.56 3.40 -23.11
C ALA A 64 29.25 2.57 -24.35
N THR A 65 29.57 3.15 -25.51
CA THR A 65 29.72 2.44 -26.77
C THR A 65 30.71 1.31 -26.55
N HIS A 66 30.28 0.08 -26.82
CA HIS A 66 31.16 -1.03 -27.07
C HIS A 66 30.67 -1.77 -28.32
#